data_AF-L0K318-F1
#
_entry.id   AF-L0K318-F1
#
_cell.length_a   1.000
_cell.length_b   1.000
_cell.length_c   1.000
_cell.angle_alpha   90.00
_cell.angle_beta   90.00
_cell.angle_gamma   90.00
#
_symmetry.space_group_name_H-M   'P 1'
#
loop_
_entity.id
_entity.type
_entity.pdbx_description
1 polymer ?
#
loop_
_entity_poly.entity_id
_entity_poly.type
_entity_poly.pdbx_seq_one_letter_code
_entity_poly.pdbx_strand_id
1 'polypeptide(L)' 'MSQDVPVHAIDIVVLIVVSVLGGFLLAAWTLPPSLAFDFAVSVLAGTVFMAFFLFIPIMGVRLFIEDAREEKAE' A
#
# COMPACT_ATOMS: atom_id res chain seq x y z
N MET A 1 -9.81 -28.23 -2.58
CA MET A 1 -9.71 -27.08 -3.49
C MET A 1 -8.96 -25.99 -2.74
N SER A 2 -7.64 -25.92 -2.91
CA SER A 2 -6.89 -24.71 -2.52
C SER A 2 -7.32 -23.64 -3.52
N GLN A 3 -8.22 -22.76 -3.12
CA GLN A 3 -8.42 -21.54 -3.90
C GLN A 3 -7.17 -20.71 -3.64
N ASP A 4 -6.21 -20.76 -4.56
CA ASP A 4 -5.05 -19.88 -4.51
C ASP A 4 -5.57 -18.46 -4.53
N VAL A 5 -5.57 -17.83 -3.36
CA VAL A 5 -5.94 -16.44 -3.23
C VAL A 5 -4.87 -15.67 -3.99
N PRO A 6 -5.22 -14.78 -4.94
CA PRO A 6 -4.26 -14.06 -5.76
C PRO A 6 -3.48 -12.99 -4.98
N VAL A 7 -3.42 -13.11 -3.64
CA VAL A 7 -2.78 -12.19 -2.70
C VAL A 7 -1.70 -12.94 -1.96
N HIS A 8 -0.46 -12.58 -2.23
CA HIS A 8 0.71 -13.09 -1.53
C HIS A 8 1.02 -12.22 -0.31
N ALA A 9 1.70 -12.79 0.68
CA ALA A 9 2.12 -12.05 1.88
C ALA A 9 2.97 -10.82 1.53
N ILE A 10 3.75 -10.88 0.45
CA ILE A 10 4.59 -9.77 -0.01
C ILE A 10 3.76 -8.58 -0.49
N ASP A 11 2.59 -8.82 -1.09
CA ASP A 11 1.72 -7.75 -1.60
C ASP A 11 1.13 -6.95 -0.43
N ILE A 12 0.79 -7.65 0.66
CA ILE A 12 0.34 -7.04 1.91
C ILE A 12 1.45 -6.20 2.52
N VAL A 13 2.70 -6.69 2.53
CA VAL A 13 3.85 -5.92 3.03
C VAL A 13 4.08 -4.66 2.20
N VAL A 14 4.05 -4.77 0.87
CA VAL A 14 4.20 -3.63 -0.05
C VAL A 14 3.08 -2.61 0.18
N LEU A 15 1.83 -3.08 0.28
CA LEU A 15 0.68 -2.23 0.57
C LEU A 15 0.86 -1.48 1.89
N ILE A 16 1.26 -2.16 2.97
CA ILE A 16 1.49 -1.53 4.27
C ILE A 16 2.57 -0.45 4.17
N VAL A 17 3.72 -0.77 3.58
CA VAL A 17 4.86 0.16 3.48
C VAL A 17 4.47 1.41 2.66
N VAL A 18 3.89 1.23 1.48
CA VAL A 18 3.49 2.34 0.61
C VAL A 18 2.40 3.17 1.28
N SER A 19 1.46 2.54 1.97
CA SER A 19 0.36 3.24 2.65
C SER A 19 0.83 4.06 3.84
N VAL A 20 1.76 3.53 4.65
CA VAL A 20 2.34 4.25 5.79
C VAL A 20 3.14 5.46 5.30
N LEU A 21 3.96 5.29 4.26
CA LEU A 21 4.71 6.39 3.66
C LEU A 21 3.77 7.44 3.06
N GLY A 22 2.75 7.02 2.32
CA GLY A 22 1.74 7.90 1.75
C GLY A 22 0.94 8.66 2.82
N GLY A 23 0.50 7.97 3.86
CA GLY A 23 -0.21 8.57 4.99
C GLY A 23 0.65 9.59 5.74
N PHE A 24 1.94 9.30 5.93
CA PHE A 24 2.88 10.24 6.50
C PHE A 24 3.06 11.49 5.62
N LEU A 25 3.23 11.32 4.31
CA LEU A 25 3.37 12.44 3.37
C LEU A 25 2.10 13.31 3.34
N LEU A 26 0.92 12.70 3.36
CA LEU A 26 -0.37 13.41 3.42
C LEU A 26 -0.54 14.19 4.73
N ALA A 27 -0.17 13.58 5.86
CA ALA A 27 -0.23 14.26 7.15
C ALA A 27 0.78 15.43 7.21
N ALA A 28 2.01 15.21 6.74
CA ALA A 28 3.04 16.25 6.66
C ALA A 28 2.68 17.41 5.72
N TRP A 29 1.82 17.15 4.73
CA TRP A 29 1.27 18.19 3.84
C TRP A 29 0.20 19.03 4.53
N THR A 30 -0.66 18.40 5.34
CA THR A 30 -1.82 19.07 5.94
C THR A 30 -1.52 19.72 7.29
N LEU A 31 -0.57 19.17 8.04
CA LEU A 31 -0.18 19.61 9.37
C LEU A 31 1.34 19.68 9.50
N PRO A 32 1.88 20.63 10.29
CA PRO A 32 3.30 20.68 10.59
C PRO A 32 3.74 19.34 11.23
N PRO A 33 4.81 18.71 10.71
CA PRO A 33 5.34 17.49 11.29
C PRO A 33 5.74 17.72 12.76
N SER A 34 5.03 17.07 13.68
CA SER A 34 5.26 17.20 15.11
C SER A 34 4.92 15.89 15.82
N LEU A 35 5.47 15.69 17.03
CA LEU A 35 5.11 14.55 17.89
C LEU A 35 3.75 14.75 18.60
N ALA A 36 2.89 15.61 18.06
CA ALA A 36 1.56 15.85 18.60
C ALA A 36 0.62 14.67 18.27
N PHE A 37 -0.33 14.42 19.17
CA PHE A 37 -1.34 13.37 18.97
C PHE A 37 -2.13 13.57 17.67
N ASP A 38 -2.48 14.81 17.36
CA ASP A 38 -3.25 15.16 16.16
C ASP A 38 -2.50 14.81 14.86
N PHE A 39 -1.18 14.98 14.85
CA PHE A 39 -0.34 14.57 13.72
C PHE A 39 -0.32 13.05 13.57
N ALA A 40 -0.17 12.30 14.67
CA ALA A 40 -0.20 10.84 14.63
C ALA A 40 -1.55 10.30 14.15
N VAL A 41 -2.67 10.89 14.59
CA VAL A 41 -4.02 10.54 14.11
C VAL A 41 -4.17 10.86 12.63
N SER A 42 -3.65 12.00 12.16
CA SER A 42 -3.66 12.36 10.74
C SER A 42 -2.86 11.37 9.88
N VAL A 43 -1.66 10.97 10.33
CA VAL A 43 -0.85 9.93 9.66
C VAL A 43 -1.60 8.61 9.59
N LEU A 44 -2.25 8.20 10.69
CA LEU A 44 -3.02 6.95 10.73
C LEU A 44 -4.21 7.00 9.77
N ALA A 45 -5.00 8.09 9.79
CA ALA A 45 -6.12 8.29 8.88
C ALA A 45 -5.66 8.27 7.42
N GLY A 46 -4.59 8.99 7.10
CA GLY A 46 -3.97 8.99 5.78
C GLY A 46 -3.50 7.60 5.37
N THR A 47 -2.90 6.84 6.29
CA THR A 47 -2.45 5.47 6.03
C THR A 47 -3.63 4.55 5.69
N VAL A 48 -4.72 4.63 6.45
CA VAL A 48 -5.94 3.84 6.21
C VAL A 48 -6.55 4.20 4.86
N PHE A 49 -6.63 5.49 4.53
CA PHE A 49 -7.10 5.94 3.22
C PHE A 49 -6.21 5.41 2.09
N MET A 50 -4.89 5.56 2.21
CA MET A 50 -3.94 5.07 1.21
C MET A 50 -4.06 3.55 1.04
N ALA A 51 -4.15 2.79 2.12
CA ALA A 51 -4.33 1.34 2.06
C ALA A 51 -5.62 0.94 1.34
N PHE A 52 -6.72 1.63 1.63
CA PHE A 52 -8.01 1.37 0.99
C PHE A 52 -7.96 1.64 -0.53
N PHE A 53 -7.40 2.80 -0.93
CA PHE A 53 -7.34 3.17 -2.35
C PHE A 53 -6.29 2.40 -3.14
N LEU A 54 -5.15 2.05 -2.53
CA LEU A 54 -4.05 1.38 -3.20
C LEU A 54 -4.16 -0.14 -3.22
N PHE A 55 -5.10 -0.73 -2.47
CA PHE A 55 -5.31 -2.17 -2.48
C PHE A 55 -5.50 -2.72 -3.90
N ILE A 56 -6.48 -2.21 -4.65
CA ILE A 56 -6.77 -2.69 -6.01
C ILE A 56 -5.61 -2.39 -6.98
N PRO A 57 -5.06 -1.15 -7.05
CA PRO A 57 -3.92 -0.85 -7.91
C PRO A 57 -2.69 -1.72 -7.65
N ILE A 58 -2.32 -1.94 -6.38
CA ILE A 58 -1.13 -2.75 -6.04
C ILE A 58 -1.33 -4.19 -6.49
N MET A 59 -2.51 -4.76 -6.22
CA MET A 59 -2.83 -6.10 -6.70
C MET A 59 -2.84 -6.19 -8.23
N GLY A 60 -3.39 -5.17 -8.91
CA GLY A 60 -3.42 -5.11 -10.37
C GLY A 60 -2.01 -5.04 -10.98
N VAL A 61 -1.18 -4.11 -10.53
CA VAL A 61 0.21 -3.95 -11.02
C VAL A 61 1.02 -5.24 -10.84
N ARG A 62 0.81 -5.95 -9.71
CA ARG A 62 1.48 -7.22 -9.44
C ARG A 62 1.14 -8.28 -10.48
N LEU A 63 -0.14 -8.45 -10.83
CA LEU A 63 -0.56 -9.41 -11.86
C LEU A 63 0.13 -9.12 -13.20
N PHE A 64 0.17 -7.85 -13.62
CA PHE A 64 0.89 -7.48 -14.84
C PHE A 64 2.39 -7.76 -14.79
N ILE A 65 3.04 -7.60 -13.63
CA ILE A 65 4.46 -7.92 -13.46
C ILE A 65 4.69 -9.44 -13.48
N GLU A 66 3.78 -10.21 -12.89
CA GLU A 66 3.82 -11.67 -12.89
C GLU A 66 3.70 -12.22 -14.32
N ASP A 67 2.69 -11.77 -15.08
CA ASP A 67 2.50 -12.10 -16.50
C ASP A 67 3.77 -11.77 -17.33
N ALA A 68 4.33 -10.57 -17.15
CA ALA A 68 5.52 -10.13 -17.89
C ALA A 68 6.80 -10.90 -17.50
N ARG A 69 6.84 -11.51 -16.32
CA ARG A 69 7.99 -12.33 -15.87
C ARG A 69 7.89 -13.75 -16.41
N GLU A 70 6.68 -14.31 -16.49
CA GLU A 70 6.44 -15.62 -17.10
C GLU A 70 6.76 -15.60 -18.60
N GLU A 71 6.34 -14.55 -19.33
CA GLU A 71 6.65 -14.37 -20.77
C GLU A 71 8.16 -14.32 -21.07
N LYS A 72 8.98 -13.78 -20.16
CA LYS A 72 10.44 -13.70 -20.32
C LYS A 72 11.18 -15.00 -19.98
N ALA A 73 10.51 -15.96 -19.35
CA ALA A 73 11.09 -17.22 -18.92
C ALA A 73 10.92 -18.35 -19.96
N GLU A 74 10.09 -18.13 -20.99
CA GLU A 74 9.94 -18.97 -22.19
C GLU A 74 10.91 -18.55 -23.31
#